data_AF-A0A2D5B559-F1
#
_entry.id   AF-A0A2D5B559-F1
#
_cell.length_a   1.000
_cell.length_b   1.000
_cell.length_c   1.000
_cell.angle_alpha   90.00
_cell.angle_beta   90.00
_cell.angle_gamma   90.00
#
_symmetry.space_group_name_H-M   'P 1'
#
loop_
_entity.id
_entity.type
_entity.pdbx_description
1 polymer ?
#
loop_
_entity_poly.entity_id
_entity_poly.type
_entity_poly.pdbx_seq_one_letter_code
_entity_poly.pdbx_strand_id
1 'polypeptide(L)'
;MLVPRLPTAYLLGPREYPPLLQGNSMFLIESVVLATSLSLGAQPTIVGQAVEAEQLSTLVAAVQAAGLVEALSSEGPMTVFAPTNDAFGLIDSQAIEYLLSDPGKPELARILLHHVVPGRLDAATLLETQEVTTLAGTTLSLEAIRDRLLVEESVVQTADIGASNGIIHTIDRVMLPPVQQSPLELVILNAIERGVPLFNNDNPEGCAAVYATALEAVVAVDGFGLDASVRSSISARLDEIAEDRDMTERAWAYRRIMDALLSERMQVDARVSGDRVLFDFNDPSTVNAFNIVVDGVMGGRSTGRIRSGDGSLVFDGETSLRNNGGFSSMRAAVPSGSCDGADALRIRFKGDGREWIVGTRSGRSFGGESYWTRFDTVNGRWMDVVVPIADMERTSFGQALRGTITPDQIRGIEFYMYDKKAGPFRLEIDSIEAINTANSDDRA
;
A
#
# COMPACT_ATOMS: atom_id res chain seq x y z
N MET A 1 -39.67 15.11 -46.50
CA MET A 1 -39.74 14.88 -47.97
C MET A 1 -38.53 14.06 -48.37
N LEU A 2 -38.56 12.93 -49.09
CA LEU A 2 -39.49 11.80 -49.25
C LEU A 2 -38.74 10.83 -50.19
N VAL A 3 -38.34 9.66 -49.67
CA VAL A 3 -38.26 8.30 -50.27
C VAL A 3 -38.03 8.15 -51.80
N PRO A 4 -37.09 7.27 -52.24
CA PRO A 4 -37.20 6.58 -53.52
C PRO A 4 -37.81 5.18 -53.36
N ARG A 5 -38.87 4.92 -54.16
CA ARG A 5 -39.57 3.63 -54.30
C ARG A 5 -38.89 2.75 -55.35
N LEU A 6 -38.87 1.44 -55.08
CA LEU A 6 -38.58 0.34 -56.00
C LEU A 6 -39.68 0.15 -57.06
N PRO A 7 -39.37 -0.38 -58.27
CA PRO A 7 -40.36 -0.90 -59.20
C PRO A 7 -40.44 -2.45 -59.23
N THR A 8 -41.68 -2.91 -59.10
CA THR A 8 -42.40 -3.89 -59.95
C THR A 8 -41.93 -5.36 -60.08
N ALA A 9 -42.84 -6.25 -59.66
CA ALA A 9 -42.88 -7.70 -59.90
C ALA A 9 -43.41 -8.05 -61.30
N TYR A 10 -43.08 -9.22 -61.85
CA TYR A 10 -44.01 -10.04 -62.66
C TYR A 10 -43.60 -11.53 -62.68
N LEU A 11 -44.57 -12.39 -62.39
CA LEU A 11 -44.59 -13.85 -62.50
C LEU A 11 -44.71 -14.32 -63.97
N LEU A 12 -44.20 -15.53 -64.28
CA LEU A 12 -44.94 -16.69 -64.87
C LEU A 12 -44.06 -17.62 -65.74
N GLY A 13 -43.98 -18.89 -65.31
CA GLY A 13 -44.34 -20.06 -66.14
C GLY A 13 -43.33 -20.67 -67.14
N PRO A 14 -43.50 -21.96 -67.52
CA PRO A 14 -42.39 -22.93 -67.68
C PRO A 14 -42.17 -23.45 -69.12
N ARG A 15 -41.01 -24.10 -69.37
CA ARG A 15 -40.75 -24.99 -70.54
C ARG A 15 -39.73 -26.12 -70.24
N GLU A 16 -40.26 -27.33 -70.11
CA GLU A 16 -39.91 -28.65 -70.70
C GLU A 16 -38.46 -29.14 -71.05
N TYR A 17 -38.09 -30.28 -70.39
CA TYR A 17 -37.45 -31.59 -70.81
C TYR A 17 -35.98 -31.70 -71.33
N PRO A 18 -35.25 -32.87 -71.28
CA PRO A 18 -35.68 -34.29 -71.11
C PRO A 18 -34.74 -35.18 -70.17
N PRO A 19 -34.60 -36.54 -70.27
CA PRO A 19 -35.29 -37.51 -69.40
C PRO A 19 -34.44 -38.58 -68.65
N LEU A 20 -35.11 -39.21 -67.68
CA LEU A 20 -35.02 -40.54 -67.02
C LEU A 20 -33.90 -41.54 -67.35
N LEU A 21 -33.29 -42.11 -66.29
CA LEU A 21 -32.85 -43.51 -66.21
C LEU A 21 -33.34 -44.14 -64.88
N GLN A 22 -33.91 -45.34 -65.01
CA GLN A 22 -34.51 -46.20 -63.99
C GLN A 22 -33.49 -46.84 -63.06
N GLY A 23 -33.87 -47.14 -61.81
CA GLY A 23 -33.13 -48.10 -60.98
C GLY A 23 -33.50 -48.11 -59.49
N ASN A 24 -34.33 -49.07 -59.12
CA ASN A 24 -34.70 -49.52 -57.76
C ASN A 24 -33.70 -49.24 -56.62
N SER A 25 -34.15 -48.63 -55.53
CA SER A 25 -34.29 -49.28 -54.22
C SER A 25 -34.65 -48.28 -53.12
N MET A 26 -35.70 -48.66 -52.40
CA MET A 26 -36.20 -48.07 -51.17
C MET A 26 -35.10 -48.13 -50.08
N PHE A 27 -34.60 -46.97 -49.66
CA PHE A 27 -33.94 -46.80 -48.36
C PHE A 27 -34.41 -45.50 -47.74
N LEU A 28 -35.14 -45.64 -46.63
CA LEU A 28 -35.39 -44.58 -45.66
C LEU A 28 -34.02 -44.10 -45.17
N ILE A 29 -33.63 -42.88 -45.52
CA ILE A 29 -32.50 -42.22 -44.84
C ILE A 29 -33.13 -41.36 -43.76
N GLU A 30 -33.06 -41.89 -42.55
CA GLU A 30 -33.32 -41.17 -41.30
C GLU A 30 -32.58 -39.83 -41.34
N SER A 31 -33.33 -38.77 -41.07
CA SER A 31 -32.80 -37.48 -40.70
C SER A 31 -31.90 -37.65 -39.48
N VAL A 32 -30.58 -37.69 -39.71
CA VAL A 32 -29.58 -37.51 -38.66
C VAL A 32 -29.70 -36.05 -38.22
N VAL A 33 -30.54 -35.80 -37.22
CA VAL A 33 -30.40 -34.63 -36.36
C VAL A 33 -29.10 -34.89 -35.60
N LEU A 34 -28.00 -34.35 -36.13
CA LEU A 34 -26.78 -34.21 -35.36
C LEU A 34 -27.08 -33.17 -34.29
N ALA A 35 -27.63 -33.64 -33.16
CA ALA A 35 -27.57 -32.90 -31.92
C ALA A 35 -26.07 -32.84 -31.58
N THR A 36 -25.37 -31.84 -32.12
CA THR A 36 -24.24 -31.27 -31.41
C THR A 36 -24.79 -30.91 -30.04
N SER A 37 -24.50 -31.74 -29.05
CA SER A 37 -24.53 -31.32 -27.67
C SER A 37 -23.63 -30.10 -27.61
N LEU A 38 -24.23 -28.92 -27.64
CA LEU A 38 -23.67 -27.76 -26.97
C LEU A 38 -23.43 -28.24 -25.56
N SER A 39 -22.19 -28.59 -25.25
CA SER A 39 -21.72 -28.50 -23.89
C SER A 39 -21.96 -27.04 -23.52
N LEU A 40 -23.07 -26.76 -22.83
CA LEU A 40 -23.13 -25.62 -21.93
C LEU A 40 -22.07 -25.94 -20.88
N GLY A 41 -20.81 -25.65 -21.18
CA GLY A 41 -19.79 -25.59 -20.15
C GLY A 41 -20.28 -24.57 -19.16
N ALA A 42 -20.68 -25.02 -17.97
CA ALA A 42 -21.04 -24.12 -16.89
C ALA A 42 -19.86 -23.16 -16.72
N GLN A 43 -20.11 -21.86 -16.88
CA GLN A 43 -19.07 -20.85 -16.77
C GLN A 43 -18.34 -21.03 -15.42
N PRO A 44 -17.01 -21.14 -15.39
CA PRO A 44 -16.33 -21.43 -14.13
C PRO A 44 -16.54 -20.29 -13.13
N THR A 45 -16.41 -20.61 -11.84
CA THR A 45 -16.43 -19.62 -10.75
C THR A 45 -15.23 -18.69 -10.87
N ILE A 46 -15.18 -17.63 -10.06
CA ILE A 46 -14.02 -16.72 -10.01
C ILE A 46 -12.72 -17.50 -9.79
N VAL A 47 -12.72 -18.45 -8.85
CA VAL A 47 -11.55 -19.30 -8.60
C VAL A 47 -11.25 -20.19 -9.81
N GLY A 48 -12.27 -20.77 -10.44
CA GLY A 48 -12.09 -21.58 -11.65
C GLY A 48 -11.48 -20.79 -12.82
N GLN A 49 -11.98 -19.58 -13.07
CA GLN A 49 -11.44 -18.66 -14.07
C GLN A 49 -9.98 -18.26 -13.75
N ALA A 50 -9.68 -17.98 -12.47
CA ALA A 50 -8.33 -17.61 -12.05
C ALA A 50 -7.32 -18.77 -12.18
N VAL A 51 -7.75 -20.02 -11.99
CA VAL A 51 -6.90 -21.22 -12.18
C VAL A 51 -6.55 -21.45 -13.65
N GLU A 52 -7.44 -21.12 -14.58
CA GLU A 52 -7.20 -21.25 -16.03
C GLU A 52 -6.31 -20.13 -16.59
N ALA A 53 -6.21 -19.00 -15.89
CA ALA A 53 -5.40 -17.84 -16.30
C ALA A 53 -3.97 -17.92 -15.74
N GLU A 54 -2.98 -18.22 -16.59
CA GLU A 54 -1.56 -18.31 -16.18
C GLU A 54 -1.07 -17.06 -15.45
N GLN A 55 -1.52 -15.87 -15.87
CA GLN A 55 -1.17 -14.59 -15.24
C GLN A 55 -1.73 -14.38 -13.82
N LEU A 56 -2.59 -15.27 -13.31
CA LEU A 56 -3.20 -15.18 -11.97
C LEU A 56 -2.73 -16.30 -11.03
N SER A 57 -1.73 -17.11 -11.43
CA SER A 57 -1.26 -18.25 -10.63
C SER A 57 -0.81 -17.88 -9.22
N THR A 58 -0.17 -16.72 -9.02
CA THR A 58 0.27 -16.26 -7.70
C THR A 58 -0.92 -15.87 -6.82
N LEU A 59 -1.97 -15.26 -7.40
CA LEU A 59 -3.21 -14.95 -6.68
C LEU A 59 -3.90 -16.23 -6.21
N VAL A 60 -3.97 -17.25 -7.07
CA VAL A 60 -4.55 -18.55 -6.72
C VAL A 60 -3.80 -19.18 -5.53
N ALA A 61 -2.47 -19.15 -5.54
CA ALA A 61 -1.65 -19.65 -4.43
C ALA A 61 -1.92 -18.86 -3.14
N ALA A 62 -2.02 -17.53 -3.21
CA ALA A 62 -2.31 -16.68 -2.06
C ALA A 62 -3.70 -16.95 -1.47
N VAL A 63 -4.74 -17.09 -2.31
CA VAL A 63 -6.11 -17.43 -1.89
C VAL A 63 -6.17 -18.80 -1.22
N GLN A 64 -5.41 -19.78 -1.72
CA GLN A 64 -5.27 -21.10 -1.10
C GLN A 64 -4.59 -21.00 0.27
N ALA A 65 -3.47 -20.28 0.37
CA ALA A 65 -2.72 -20.11 1.61
C ALA A 65 -3.53 -19.38 2.70
N ALA A 66 -4.37 -18.42 2.30
CA ALA A 66 -5.27 -17.66 3.18
C ALA A 66 -6.58 -18.40 3.53
N GLY A 67 -6.85 -19.57 2.93
CA GLY A 67 -8.07 -20.34 3.18
C GLY A 67 -9.35 -19.68 2.65
N LEU A 68 -9.25 -18.83 1.62
CA LEU A 68 -10.38 -18.06 1.09
C LEU A 68 -11.10 -18.70 -0.11
N VAL A 69 -10.67 -19.89 -0.53
CA VAL A 69 -11.20 -20.59 -1.73
C VAL A 69 -12.72 -20.76 -1.67
N GLU A 70 -13.26 -21.19 -0.53
CA GLU A 70 -14.70 -21.40 -0.35
C GLU A 70 -15.47 -20.08 -0.41
N ALA A 71 -14.95 -19.03 0.22
CA ALA A 71 -15.57 -17.71 0.21
C ALA A 71 -15.68 -17.14 -1.21
N LEU A 72 -14.61 -17.23 -2.01
CA LEU A 72 -14.58 -16.73 -3.39
C LEU A 72 -15.27 -17.65 -4.42
N SER A 73 -15.66 -18.86 -4.00
CA SER A 73 -16.44 -19.80 -4.82
C SER A 73 -17.93 -19.80 -4.45
N SER A 74 -18.35 -19.00 -3.47
CA SER A 74 -19.74 -18.92 -3.02
C SER A 74 -20.68 -18.31 -4.08
N GLU A 75 -21.99 -18.54 -3.95
CA GLU A 75 -23.01 -18.25 -4.97
C GLU A 75 -23.30 -16.76 -5.21
N GLY A 76 -22.84 -15.86 -4.33
CA GLY A 76 -23.12 -14.42 -4.46
C GLY A 76 -22.33 -13.78 -5.60
N PRO A 77 -22.90 -12.81 -6.35
CA PRO A 77 -22.12 -12.07 -7.32
C PRO A 77 -21.04 -11.26 -6.59
N MET A 78 -19.79 -11.45 -6.98
CA MET A 78 -18.65 -10.69 -6.48
C MET A 78 -17.91 -10.03 -7.64
N THR A 79 -17.22 -8.94 -7.34
CA THR A 79 -16.27 -8.32 -8.26
C THR A 79 -14.89 -8.43 -7.64
N VAL A 80 -13.96 -9.07 -8.35
CA VAL A 80 -12.59 -9.27 -7.88
C VAL A 80 -11.63 -8.46 -8.73
N PHE A 81 -10.91 -7.55 -8.08
CA PHE A 81 -9.77 -6.88 -8.68
C PHE A 81 -8.55 -7.77 -8.51
N ALA A 82 -8.22 -8.58 -9.52
CA ALA A 82 -7.22 -9.63 -9.44
C ALA A 82 -5.83 -9.11 -9.84
N PRO A 83 -4.86 -9.00 -8.91
CA PRO A 83 -3.50 -8.64 -9.28
C PRO A 83 -2.86 -9.75 -10.12
N THR A 84 -2.17 -9.34 -11.18
CA THR A 84 -1.41 -10.26 -12.03
C THR A 84 -0.14 -10.76 -11.35
N ASN A 85 0.48 -11.82 -11.87
CA ASN A 85 1.79 -12.29 -11.41
C ASN A 85 2.85 -11.18 -11.44
N ASP A 86 2.80 -10.30 -12.44
CA ASP A 86 3.68 -9.12 -12.54
C ASP A 86 3.42 -8.14 -11.39
N ALA A 87 2.14 -7.94 -11.01
CA ALA A 87 1.77 -7.13 -9.86
C ALA A 87 2.33 -7.69 -8.54
N PHE A 88 2.28 -9.02 -8.35
CA PHE A 88 2.92 -9.68 -7.21
C PHE A 88 4.45 -9.60 -7.29
N GLY A 89 5.04 -9.62 -8.48
CA GLY A 89 6.47 -9.43 -8.69
C GLY A 89 6.99 -8.05 -8.28
N LEU A 90 6.10 -7.07 -8.05
CA LEU A 90 6.45 -5.76 -7.48
C LEU A 90 6.58 -5.79 -5.95
N ILE A 91 6.12 -6.86 -5.29
CA ILE A 91 6.20 -7.02 -3.84
C ILE A 91 7.50 -7.72 -3.49
N ASP A 92 8.14 -7.28 -2.41
CA ASP A 92 9.34 -7.92 -1.89
C ASP A 92 9.09 -9.40 -1.53
N SER A 93 10.02 -10.27 -1.91
CA SER A 93 9.90 -11.71 -1.68
C SER A 93 9.80 -12.07 -0.20
N GLN A 94 10.41 -11.31 0.71
CA GLN A 94 10.32 -11.52 2.16
C GLN A 94 8.94 -11.09 2.69
N ALA A 95 8.35 -10.02 2.13
CA ALA A 95 6.97 -9.65 2.46
C ALA A 95 5.99 -10.74 2.01
N ILE A 96 6.19 -11.31 0.81
CA ILE A 96 5.42 -12.46 0.33
C ILE A 96 5.62 -13.67 1.27
N GLU A 97 6.86 -13.95 1.66
CA GLU A 97 7.19 -15.06 2.59
C GLU A 97 6.51 -14.88 3.95
N TYR A 98 6.52 -13.66 4.51
CA TYR A 98 5.79 -13.34 5.74
C TYR A 98 4.28 -13.53 5.57
N LEU A 99 3.68 -12.98 4.52
CA LEU A 99 2.24 -13.09 4.27
C LEU A 99 1.78 -14.54 4.09
N LEU A 100 2.63 -15.39 3.51
CA LEU A 100 2.36 -16.82 3.34
C LEU A 100 2.63 -17.66 4.61
N SER A 101 3.34 -17.10 5.60
CA SER A 101 3.60 -17.74 6.88
C SER A 101 2.36 -17.73 7.79
N ASP A 102 2.28 -18.66 8.75
CA ASP A 102 1.18 -18.72 9.72
C ASP A 102 0.86 -17.38 10.43
N PRO A 103 1.85 -16.60 10.92
CA PRO A 103 1.55 -15.30 11.53
C PRO A 103 1.07 -14.24 10.54
N GLY A 104 1.42 -14.33 9.26
CA GLY A 104 1.02 -13.36 8.23
C GLY A 104 -0.33 -13.67 7.56
N LYS A 105 -0.85 -14.90 7.70
CA LYS A 105 -2.14 -15.31 7.10
C LYS A 105 -3.33 -14.38 7.40
N PRO A 106 -3.53 -13.86 8.63
CA PRO A 106 -4.61 -12.91 8.90
C PRO A 106 -4.49 -11.63 8.08
N GLU A 107 -3.27 -11.13 7.90
CA GLU A 107 -3.00 -9.95 7.10
C GLU A 107 -3.16 -10.24 5.60
N LEU A 108 -2.67 -11.38 5.13
CA LEU A 108 -2.89 -11.84 3.75
C LEU A 108 -4.39 -11.97 3.45
N ALA A 109 -5.17 -12.55 4.35
CA ALA A 109 -6.61 -12.66 4.17
C ALA A 109 -7.28 -11.28 4.09
N ARG A 110 -6.87 -10.32 4.95
CA ARG A 110 -7.36 -8.94 4.90
C ARG A 110 -7.03 -8.26 3.57
N ILE A 111 -5.79 -8.40 3.08
CA ILE A 111 -5.35 -7.88 1.79
C ILE A 111 -6.18 -8.49 0.66
N LEU A 112 -6.38 -9.80 0.65
CA LEU A 112 -7.17 -10.46 -0.39
C LEU A 112 -8.64 -10.02 -0.34
N LEU A 113 -9.25 -9.91 0.84
CA LEU A 113 -10.63 -9.42 0.97
C LEU A 113 -10.79 -7.94 0.59
N HIS A 114 -9.73 -7.14 0.67
CA HIS A 114 -9.71 -5.78 0.17
C HIS A 114 -9.77 -5.70 -1.37
N HIS A 115 -9.40 -6.77 -2.08
CA HIS A 115 -9.55 -6.87 -3.53
C HIS A 115 -10.94 -7.34 -3.98
N VAL A 116 -11.84 -7.63 -3.04
CA VAL A 116 -13.15 -8.22 -3.33
C VAL A 116 -14.27 -7.27 -2.93
N VAL A 117 -15.15 -6.98 -3.88
CA VAL A 117 -16.31 -6.12 -3.69
C VAL A 117 -17.59 -6.96 -3.88
N PRO A 118 -18.58 -6.86 -2.98
CA PRO A 118 -19.87 -7.51 -3.18
C PRO A 118 -20.62 -6.89 -4.35
N GLY A 119 -21.30 -7.73 -5.13
CA GLY A 119 -22.03 -7.32 -6.33
C GLY A 119 -21.27 -7.57 -7.63
N ARG A 120 -22.01 -7.49 -8.73
CA ARG A 120 -21.47 -7.64 -10.09
C ARG A 120 -21.30 -6.25 -10.70
N LEU A 121 -20.09 -5.72 -10.66
CA LEU A 121 -19.74 -4.38 -11.13
C LEU A 121 -18.85 -4.51 -12.37
N ASP A 122 -19.43 -4.24 -13.53
CA ASP A 122 -18.68 -4.11 -14.78
C ASP A 122 -17.95 -2.77 -14.86
N ALA A 123 -17.03 -2.63 -15.81
CA ALA A 123 -16.24 -1.41 -15.94
C ALA A 123 -17.11 -0.17 -16.19
N ALA A 124 -18.24 -0.31 -16.91
CA ALA A 124 -19.17 0.79 -17.14
C ALA A 124 -19.79 1.29 -15.82
N THR A 125 -20.25 0.37 -14.98
CA THR A 125 -20.78 0.69 -13.65
C THR A 125 -19.71 1.29 -12.74
N LEU A 126 -18.49 0.76 -12.78
CA LEU A 126 -17.36 1.26 -11.98
C LEU A 126 -16.95 2.68 -12.41
N LEU A 127 -17.03 3.03 -13.69
CA LEU A 127 -16.73 4.38 -14.18
C LEU A 127 -17.76 5.43 -13.73
N GLU A 128 -18.99 5.02 -13.42
CA GLU A 128 -20.04 5.89 -12.88
C GLU A 128 -20.00 5.98 -11.35
N THR A 129 -19.17 5.16 -10.70
CA THR A 129 -19.07 5.04 -9.25
C THR A 129 -17.78 5.71 -8.77
N GLN A 130 -17.83 6.47 -7.67
CA GLN A 130 -16.64 7.11 -7.11
C GLN A 130 -15.92 6.22 -6.09
N GLU A 131 -16.68 5.43 -5.33
CA GLU A 131 -16.16 4.61 -4.25
C GLU A 131 -16.96 3.30 -4.11
N VAL A 132 -16.28 2.22 -3.73
CA VAL A 132 -16.91 0.92 -3.45
C VAL A 132 -16.39 0.32 -2.15
N THR A 133 -17.27 -0.29 -1.36
CA THR A 133 -16.91 -0.98 -0.11
C THR A 133 -16.51 -2.43 -0.39
N THR A 134 -15.41 -2.89 0.21
CA THR A 134 -14.85 -4.23 0.02
C THR A 134 -15.35 -5.21 1.09
N LEU A 135 -15.09 -6.50 0.90
CA LEU A 135 -15.35 -7.52 1.92
C LEU A 135 -14.45 -7.39 3.16
N ALA A 136 -13.36 -6.63 3.08
CA ALA A 136 -12.55 -6.26 4.25
C ALA A 136 -13.18 -5.10 5.07
N GLY A 137 -14.31 -4.53 4.65
CA GLY A 137 -14.96 -3.39 5.30
C GLY A 137 -14.26 -2.05 5.05
N THR A 138 -13.34 -2.02 4.10
CA THR A 138 -12.61 -0.83 3.64
C THR A 138 -13.22 -0.28 2.35
N THR A 139 -12.79 0.90 1.93
CA THR A 139 -13.32 1.57 0.73
C THR A 139 -12.22 1.67 -0.33
N LEU A 140 -12.55 1.38 -1.59
CA LEU A 140 -11.69 1.62 -2.76
C LEU A 140 -12.18 2.87 -3.48
N SER A 141 -11.27 3.78 -3.81
CA SER A 141 -11.55 4.91 -4.70
C SER A 141 -11.46 4.48 -6.16
N LEU A 142 -12.33 5.04 -7.01
CA LEU A 142 -12.40 4.74 -8.44
C LEU A 142 -12.17 6.02 -9.24
N GLU A 143 -11.28 5.97 -10.22
CA GLU A 143 -10.98 7.12 -11.07
C GLU A 143 -10.89 6.72 -12.55
N ALA A 144 -11.30 7.63 -13.42
CA ALA A 144 -11.15 7.49 -14.86
C ALA A 144 -10.04 8.44 -15.35
N ILE A 145 -8.88 7.90 -15.71
CA ILE A 145 -7.77 8.69 -16.24
C ILE A 145 -7.42 8.21 -17.64
N ARG A 146 -7.53 9.11 -18.64
CA ARG A 146 -7.15 8.85 -20.04
C ARG A 146 -7.79 7.55 -20.59
N ASP A 147 -9.09 7.42 -20.41
CA ASP A 147 -9.90 6.27 -20.86
C ASP A 147 -9.50 4.92 -20.21
N ARG A 148 -8.85 4.96 -19.04
CA ARG A 148 -8.60 3.78 -18.21
C ARG A 148 -9.24 3.93 -16.84
N LEU A 149 -9.82 2.84 -16.36
CA LEU A 149 -10.29 2.72 -14.98
C LEU A 149 -9.11 2.46 -14.05
N LEU A 150 -8.99 3.28 -13.02
CA LEU A 150 -8.08 3.11 -11.91
C LEU A 150 -8.91 2.76 -10.67
N VAL A 151 -8.38 1.83 -9.89
CA VAL A 151 -8.91 1.44 -8.58
C VAL A 151 -7.79 1.71 -7.60
N GLU A 152 -7.97 2.73 -6.76
CA GLU A 152 -6.89 3.38 -6.03
C GLU A 152 -5.74 3.77 -6.97
N GLU A 153 -4.52 3.29 -6.71
CA GLU A 153 -3.34 3.51 -7.56
C GLU A 153 -3.14 2.42 -8.62
N SER A 154 -4.07 1.46 -8.73
CA SER A 154 -3.94 0.29 -9.61
C SER A 154 -4.69 0.51 -10.92
N VAL A 155 -4.02 0.27 -12.05
CA VAL A 155 -4.63 0.36 -13.38
C VAL A 155 -5.31 -0.96 -13.70
N VAL A 156 -6.59 -0.90 -14.09
CA VAL A 156 -7.29 -2.06 -14.64
C VAL A 156 -6.72 -2.38 -16.02
N GLN A 157 -6.09 -3.55 -16.16
CA GLN A 157 -5.46 -4.02 -17.41
C GLN A 157 -6.46 -4.73 -18.32
N THR A 158 -7.28 -5.63 -17.75
CA THR A 158 -8.33 -6.36 -18.45
C THR A 158 -9.59 -6.28 -17.62
N ALA A 159 -10.64 -5.70 -18.18
CA ALA A 159 -11.93 -5.56 -17.52
C ALA A 159 -12.92 -6.65 -17.94
N ASP A 160 -13.96 -6.82 -17.12
CA ASP A 160 -15.19 -7.54 -17.47
C ASP A 160 -15.00 -9.05 -17.79
N ILE A 161 -14.01 -9.70 -17.16
CA ILE A 161 -13.84 -11.15 -17.27
C ILE A 161 -14.96 -11.83 -16.48
N GLY A 162 -15.94 -12.38 -17.19
CA GLY A 162 -17.09 -13.00 -16.55
C GLY A 162 -16.76 -14.33 -15.86
N ALA A 163 -17.29 -14.50 -14.66
CA ALA A 163 -17.40 -15.78 -13.94
C ALA A 163 -18.87 -16.09 -13.59
N SER A 164 -19.20 -17.34 -13.26
CA SER A 164 -20.56 -17.74 -12.88
C SER A 164 -21.05 -17.05 -11.60
N ASN A 165 -20.14 -16.74 -10.68
CA ASN A 165 -20.43 -16.03 -9.43
C ASN A 165 -19.86 -14.60 -9.40
N GLY A 166 -19.59 -13.97 -10.56
CA GLY A 166 -19.06 -12.60 -10.55
C GLY A 166 -18.34 -12.10 -11.79
N ILE A 167 -17.53 -11.08 -11.58
CA ILE A 167 -16.63 -10.48 -12.59
C ILE A 167 -15.22 -10.38 -12.01
N ILE A 168 -14.22 -10.61 -12.85
CA ILE A 168 -12.81 -10.37 -12.55
C ILE A 168 -12.33 -9.19 -13.39
N HIS A 169 -11.62 -8.26 -12.76
CA HIS A 169 -10.86 -7.19 -13.40
C HIS A 169 -9.40 -7.39 -13.05
N THR A 170 -8.51 -7.59 -14.02
CA THR A 170 -7.08 -7.75 -13.70
C THR A 170 -6.43 -6.40 -13.46
N ILE A 171 -5.60 -6.29 -12.43
CA ILE A 171 -4.90 -5.05 -12.06
C ILE A 171 -3.38 -5.24 -12.04
N ASP A 172 -2.65 -4.13 -12.17
CA ASP A 172 -1.19 -4.10 -12.28
C ASP A 172 -0.44 -3.94 -10.94
N ARG A 173 -1.18 -3.80 -9.82
CA ARG A 173 -0.63 -3.67 -8.47
C ARG A 173 -1.48 -4.43 -7.46
N VAL A 174 -0.90 -4.75 -6.32
CA VAL A 174 -1.64 -5.25 -5.15
C VAL A 174 -2.06 -4.06 -4.29
N MET A 175 -3.36 -3.95 -3.99
CA MET A 175 -3.94 -2.91 -3.15
C MET A 175 -3.77 -3.26 -1.67
N LEU A 176 -3.36 -2.30 -0.86
CA LEU A 176 -3.14 -2.50 0.57
C LEU A 176 -4.25 -1.81 1.37
N PRO A 177 -5.02 -2.56 2.18
CA PRO A 177 -6.09 -1.97 2.94
C PRO A 177 -5.55 -0.99 3.99
N PRO A 178 -6.21 0.17 4.19
CA PRO A 178 -5.76 1.18 5.14
C PRO A 178 -5.60 0.58 6.55
N VAL A 179 -4.66 1.14 7.32
CA VAL A 179 -4.45 0.75 8.71
C VAL A 179 -5.69 1.15 9.51
N GLN A 180 -6.43 0.17 10.02
CA GLN A 180 -7.65 0.42 10.78
C GLN A 180 -7.26 0.83 12.21
N GLN A 181 -7.61 2.05 12.63
CA GLN A 181 -7.36 2.52 14.00
C GLN A 181 -8.11 1.65 15.01
N SER A 182 -7.45 1.25 16.09
CA SER A 182 -8.07 0.35 17.06
C SER A 182 -9.18 1.06 17.86
N PRO A 183 -10.22 0.36 18.35
CA PRO A 183 -11.22 0.96 19.24
C PRO A 183 -10.63 1.67 20.47
N LEU A 184 -9.51 1.14 20.98
CA LEU A 184 -8.76 1.74 22.08
C LEU A 184 -8.20 3.11 21.68
N GLU A 185 -7.53 3.16 20.53
CA GLU A 185 -6.94 4.38 19.97
C GLU A 185 -8.00 5.46 19.76
N LEU A 186 -9.17 5.10 19.22
CA LEU A 186 -10.28 6.03 19.03
C LEU A 186 -10.77 6.66 20.34
N VAL A 187 -10.96 5.87 21.39
CA VAL A 187 -11.41 6.37 22.70
C VAL A 187 -10.39 7.32 23.32
N ILE A 188 -9.11 6.95 23.26
CA ILE A 188 -8.04 7.76 23.83
C ILE A 188 -7.85 9.07 23.04
N LEU A 189 -7.83 9.02 21.71
CA LEU A 189 -7.68 10.21 20.86
C LEU A 189 -8.86 11.19 21.03
N ASN A 190 -10.09 10.68 21.12
CA ASN A 190 -11.27 11.53 21.32
C ASN A 190 -11.26 12.22 22.70
N ALA A 191 -10.80 11.51 23.73
CA ALA A 191 -10.62 12.09 25.06
C ALA A 191 -9.56 13.20 25.05
N ILE A 192 -8.43 12.96 24.37
CA ILE A 192 -7.35 13.94 24.16
C ILE A 192 -7.88 15.19 23.47
N GLU A 193 -8.59 15.04 22.35
CA GLU A 193 -9.17 16.12 21.56
C GLU A 193 -10.10 17.02 22.39
N ARG A 194 -10.87 16.41 23.31
CA ARG A 194 -11.79 17.12 24.20
C ARG A 194 -11.10 17.73 25.42
N GLY A 195 -10.05 17.10 25.94
CA GLY A 195 -9.35 17.55 27.15
C GLY A 195 -8.35 18.69 26.91
N VAL A 196 -7.61 18.66 25.79
CA VAL A 196 -6.57 19.66 25.49
C VAL A 196 -7.12 21.09 25.46
N PRO A 197 -8.26 21.39 24.80
CA PRO A 197 -8.85 22.73 24.85
C PRO A 197 -9.26 23.17 26.26
N LEU A 198 -9.68 22.24 27.14
CA LEU A 198 -10.03 22.57 28.52
C LEU A 198 -8.79 22.97 29.31
N PHE A 199 -7.71 22.20 29.17
CA PHE A 199 -6.44 22.49 29.84
C PHE A 199 -5.86 23.84 29.37
N ASN A 200 -5.86 24.11 28.07
CA ASN A 200 -5.32 25.35 27.49
C ASN A 200 -6.16 26.60 27.81
N ASN A 201 -7.40 26.42 28.28
CA ASN A 201 -8.28 27.51 28.73
C ASN A 201 -8.33 27.59 30.27
N ASP A 202 -7.23 27.26 30.94
CA ASP A 202 -7.07 27.30 32.40
C ASP A 202 -8.12 26.46 33.17
N ASN A 203 -8.63 25.38 32.58
CA ASN A 203 -9.54 24.43 33.21
C ASN A 203 -8.92 23.02 33.32
N PRO A 204 -7.89 22.84 34.17
CA PRO A 204 -7.25 21.54 34.37
C PRO A 204 -8.19 20.52 35.04
N GLU A 205 -9.16 20.96 35.84
CA GLU A 205 -10.17 20.09 36.44
C GLU A 205 -11.06 19.43 35.39
N GLY A 206 -11.57 20.22 34.43
CA GLY A 206 -12.36 19.71 33.31
C GLY A 206 -11.56 18.78 32.41
N CYS A 207 -10.29 19.11 32.15
CA CYS A 207 -9.39 18.21 31.42
C CYS A 207 -9.19 16.88 32.15
N ALA A 208 -8.89 16.91 33.45
CA ALA A 208 -8.69 15.71 34.25
C ALA A 208 -9.96 14.84 34.29
N ALA A 209 -11.15 15.43 34.38
CA ALA A 209 -12.41 14.70 34.36
C ALA A 209 -12.64 13.96 33.03
N VAL A 210 -12.40 14.63 31.89
CA VAL A 210 -12.51 14.00 30.56
C VAL A 210 -11.54 12.83 30.43
N TYR A 211 -10.30 13.00 30.91
CA TYR A 211 -9.30 11.94 30.83
C TYR A 211 -9.60 10.76 31.75
N ALA A 212 -10.01 11.02 32.99
CA ALA A 212 -10.41 9.99 33.94
C ALA A 212 -11.55 9.12 33.38
N THR A 213 -12.63 9.76 32.89
CA THR A 213 -13.78 9.03 32.33
C THR A 213 -13.38 8.11 31.17
N ALA A 214 -12.48 8.56 30.29
CA ALA A 214 -12.03 7.74 29.17
C ALA A 214 -11.17 6.54 29.62
N LEU A 215 -10.25 6.76 30.56
CA LEU A 215 -9.39 5.69 31.08
C LEU A 215 -10.19 4.68 31.93
N GLU A 216 -11.15 5.13 32.72
CA GLU A 216 -12.08 4.28 33.45
C GLU A 216 -12.89 3.41 32.49
N ALA A 217 -13.42 3.98 31.40
CA ALA A 217 -14.13 3.22 30.38
C ALA A 217 -13.25 2.16 29.70
N VAL A 218 -11.99 2.50 29.41
CA VAL A 218 -11.01 1.58 28.81
C VAL A 218 -10.68 0.40 29.73
N VAL A 219 -10.62 0.63 31.04
CA VAL A 219 -10.34 -0.43 32.02
C VAL A 219 -11.59 -1.28 32.33
N ALA A 220 -12.77 -0.65 32.35
CA ALA A 220 -14.02 -1.30 32.75
C ALA A 220 -14.67 -2.15 31.65
N VAL A 221 -14.41 -1.88 30.38
CA VAL A 221 -15.05 -2.55 29.25
C VAL A 221 -14.10 -3.52 28.56
N ASP A 222 -14.51 -4.78 28.46
CA ASP A 222 -13.85 -5.76 27.59
C ASP A 222 -14.11 -5.41 26.12
N GLY A 223 -13.07 -5.43 25.29
CA GLY A 223 -13.17 -5.11 23.85
C GLY A 223 -12.07 -4.18 23.32
N PHE A 224 -11.27 -3.60 24.21
CA PHE A 224 -10.14 -2.73 23.85
C PHE A 224 -8.81 -3.46 23.64
N GLY A 225 -8.80 -4.79 23.75
CA GLY A 225 -7.59 -5.61 23.49
C GLY A 225 -6.49 -5.51 24.56
N LEU A 226 -6.81 -4.99 25.75
CA LEU A 226 -5.91 -4.96 26.90
C LEU A 226 -5.98 -6.29 27.67
N ASP A 227 -4.83 -6.83 28.06
CA ASP A 227 -4.79 -7.98 28.97
C ASP A 227 -5.22 -7.59 30.40
N ALA A 228 -5.53 -8.60 31.22
CA ALA A 228 -6.03 -8.40 32.58
C ALA A 228 -4.98 -7.77 33.52
N SER A 229 -3.69 -8.03 33.28
CA SER A 229 -2.59 -7.50 34.10
C SER A 229 -2.38 -6.00 33.84
N VAL A 230 -2.43 -5.60 32.58
CA VAL A 230 -2.37 -4.20 32.13
C VAL A 230 -3.59 -3.43 32.63
N ARG A 231 -4.80 -3.99 32.50
CA ARG A 231 -6.01 -3.39 33.07
C ARG A 231 -5.91 -3.19 34.58
N SER A 232 -5.42 -4.19 35.32
CA SER A 232 -5.22 -4.07 36.76
C SER A 232 -4.17 -3.02 37.13
N SER A 233 -3.09 -2.91 36.35
CA SER A 233 -2.02 -1.94 36.58
C SER A 233 -2.48 -0.51 36.32
N ILE A 234 -3.28 -0.30 35.27
CA ILE A 234 -3.87 1.01 34.96
C ILE A 234 -4.88 1.38 36.04
N SER A 235 -5.77 0.45 36.44
CA SER A 235 -6.75 0.68 37.51
C SER A 235 -6.10 1.19 38.78
N ALA A 236 -5.04 0.53 39.26
CA ALA A 236 -4.32 0.94 40.48
C ALA A 236 -3.73 2.35 40.36
N ARG A 237 -3.19 2.71 39.19
CA ARG A 237 -2.67 4.06 38.94
C ARG A 237 -3.78 5.11 38.88
N LEU A 238 -4.97 4.78 38.35
CA LEU A 238 -6.10 5.71 38.33
C LEU A 238 -6.56 6.04 39.75
N ASP A 239 -6.58 5.05 40.65
CA ASP A 239 -6.93 5.25 42.07
C ASP A 239 -5.92 6.17 42.76
N GLU A 240 -4.62 5.96 42.54
CA GLU A 240 -3.55 6.84 43.09
C GLU A 240 -3.67 8.28 42.58
N ILE A 241 -3.94 8.46 41.28
CA ILE A 241 -4.06 9.79 40.66
C ILE A 241 -5.32 10.52 41.15
N ALA A 242 -6.41 9.79 41.41
CA ALA A 242 -7.67 10.39 41.89
C ALA A 242 -7.51 11.11 43.24
N GLU A 243 -6.54 10.70 44.06
CA GLU A 243 -6.23 11.30 45.36
C GLU A 243 -5.40 12.59 45.26
N ASP A 244 -4.83 12.90 44.08
CA ASP A 244 -4.03 14.11 43.88
C ASP A 244 -4.90 15.38 43.92
N ARG A 245 -4.46 16.36 44.72
CA ARG A 245 -5.15 17.64 44.92
C ARG A 245 -4.75 18.68 43.89
N ASP A 246 -3.63 18.49 43.19
CA ASP A 246 -3.21 19.36 42.10
C ASP A 246 -3.86 18.90 40.79
N MET A 247 -4.90 19.63 40.35
CA MET A 247 -5.64 19.29 39.13
C MET A 247 -4.77 19.33 37.86
N THR A 248 -3.70 20.13 37.87
CA THR A 248 -2.76 20.24 36.75
C THR A 248 -1.94 18.96 36.65
N GLU A 249 -1.36 18.52 37.76
CA GLU A 249 -0.61 17.26 37.81
C GLU A 249 -1.51 16.05 37.57
N ARG A 250 -2.76 16.10 38.04
CA ARG A 250 -3.76 15.06 37.79
C ARG A 250 -4.07 14.90 36.31
N ALA A 251 -4.29 16.00 35.59
CA ALA A 251 -4.49 15.98 34.14
C ALA A 251 -3.26 15.40 33.40
N TRP A 252 -2.05 15.81 33.79
CA TRP A 252 -0.81 15.28 33.22
C TRP A 252 -0.58 13.81 33.55
N ALA A 253 -0.96 13.35 34.73
CA ALA A 253 -0.81 11.96 35.15
C ALA A 253 -1.72 11.04 34.32
N TYR A 254 -2.98 11.42 34.09
CA TYR A 254 -3.85 10.69 33.17
C TYR A 254 -3.34 10.75 31.73
N ARG A 255 -2.85 11.91 31.29
CA ARG A 255 -2.27 12.06 29.95
C ARG A 255 -1.09 11.11 29.72
N ARG A 256 -0.23 10.91 30.72
CA ARG A 256 0.89 9.95 30.66
C ARG A 256 0.42 8.51 30.48
N ILE A 257 -0.71 8.13 31.08
CA ILE A 257 -1.31 6.79 30.89
C ILE A 257 -1.88 6.66 29.47
N MET A 258 -2.57 7.68 28.98
CA MET A 258 -3.08 7.72 27.60
C MET A 258 -1.96 7.62 26.57
N ASP A 259 -0.89 8.40 26.75
CA ASP A 259 0.31 8.35 25.92
C ASP A 259 0.94 6.95 25.97
N ALA A 260 1.02 6.32 27.16
CA ALA A 260 1.54 4.96 27.32
C ALA A 260 0.69 3.91 26.58
N LEU A 261 -0.64 4.01 26.69
CA LEU A 261 -1.60 3.11 26.02
C LEU A 261 -1.54 3.22 24.50
N LEU A 262 -1.34 4.43 23.97
CA LEU A 262 -1.08 4.63 22.54
C LEU A 262 0.29 4.06 22.16
N SER A 263 1.30 4.18 23.03
CA SER A 263 2.65 3.67 22.79
C SER A 263 2.84 2.16 22.94
N GLU A 264 1.96 1.43 23.66
CA GLU A 264 2.10 -0.04 23.83
C GLU A 264 1.40 -0.87 22.73
N ARG A 265 0.76 -0.22 21.75
CA ARG A 265 0.47 -0.82 20.42
C ARG A 265 1.02 -0.02 19.24
N MET A 266 1.53 1.18 19.48
CA MET A 266 2.51 1.86 18.63
C MET A 266 3.90 1.71 19.25
N GLN A 267 4.64 0.64 18.92
CA GLN A 267 6.08 0.89 18.80
C GLN A 267 6.25 1.85 17.61
N VAL A 268 6.20 3.15 17.90
CA VAL A 268 7.31 4.11 17.85
C VAL A 268 6.73 5.53 18.15
N ASP A 269 7.26 6.12 19.24
CA ASP A 269 7.31 7.56 19.62
C ASP A 269 6.04 8.32 20.10
N ALA A 270 6.08 9.32 21.01
CA ALA A 270 7.15 10.26 21.38
C ALA A 270 7.00 10.89 22.80
N ARG A 271 8.13 11.12 23.49
CA ARG A 271 8.51 12.42 24.10
C ARG A 271 10.04 12.53 24.08
N VAL A 272 10.57 13.62 23.52
CA VAL A 272 11.68 14.47 24.01
C VAL A 272 12.09 15.40 22.86
N SER A 273 12.15 16.70 23.13
CA SER A 273 12.83 17.67 22.27
C SER A 273 14.33 17.35 22.26
N GLY A 274 14.83 16.86 21.14
CA GLY A 274 16.22 16.49 20.93
C GLY A 274 16.37 15.77 19.59
N ASP A 275 17.60 15.60 19.13
CA ASP A 275 17.92 14.79 17.95
C ASP A 275 17.31 13.39 18.11
N ARG A 276 16.50 12.97 17.14
CA ARG A 276 15.80 11.67 17.13
C ARG A 276 16.46 10.76 16.11
N VAL A 277 16.91 9.60 16.57
CA VAL A 277 17.43 8.58 15.67
C VAL A 277 16.27 7.93 14.93
N LEU A 278 16.23 8.08 13.61
CA LEU A 278 15.22 7.46 12.75
C LEU A 278 15.60 6.02 12.41
N PHE A 279 16.89 5.79 12.15
CA PHE A 279 17.45 4.48 11.87
C PHE A 279 18.84 4.37 12.51
N ASP A 280 18.99 3.40 13.41
CA ASP A 280 20.25 2.99 14.02
C ASP A 280 20.66 1.61 13.49
N PHE A 281 21.77 1.54 12.76
CA PHE A 281 22.23 0.29 12.15
C PHE A 281 23.18 -0.52 13.04
N ASN A 282 23.38 -0.11 14.30
CA ASN A 282 23.94 -0.99 15.34
C ASN A 282 23.03 -2.19 15.63
N ASP A 283 21.73 -2.07 15.37
CA ASP A 283 20.82 -3.22 15.24
C ASP A 283 20.79 -3.67 13.77
N PRO A 284 21.32 -4.87 13.45
CA PRO A 284 21.30 -5.41 12.09
C PRO A 284 19.88 -5.56 11.50
N SER A 285 18.85 -5.68 12.35
CA SER A 285 17.47 -5.84 11.91
C SER A 285 16.88 -4.55 11.31
N THR A 286 17.42 -3.39 11.66
CA THR A 286 17.03 -2.08 11.11
C THR A 286 17.19 -2.02 9.59
N VAL A 287 18.15 -2.78 9.05
CA VAL A 287 18.38 -2.88 7.61
C VAL A 287 17.14 -3.40 6.86
N ASN A 288 16.32 -4.23 7.51
CA ASN A 288 15.11 -4.82 6.93
C ASN A 288 14.00 -3.78 6.69
N ALA A 289 14.11 -2.58 7.26
CA ALA A 289 13.18 -1.49 6.98
C ALA A 289 13.38 -0.90 5.56
N PHE A 290 14.51 -1.18 4.90
CA PHE A 290 14.87 -0.62 3.60
C PHE A 290 14.56 -1.59 2.45
N ASN A 291 13.89 -1.05 1.44
CA ASN A 291 13.53 -1.75 0.21
C ASN A 291 14.28 -1.15 -0.98
N ILE A 292 14.65 -1.99 -1.94
CA ILE A 292 15.37 -1.56 -3.16
C ILE A 292 14.37 -1.23 -4.26
N VAL A 293 14.68 -0.22 -5.05
CA VAL A 293 13.97 0.12 -6.28
C VAL A 293 14.99 0.26 -7.39
N VAL A 294 14.73 -0.39 -8.51
CA VAL A 294 15.61 -0.35 -9.69
C VAL A 294 14.80 0.08 -10.92
N ASP A 295 15.52 0.48 -11.96
CA ASP A 295 14.99 0.96 -13.24
C ASP A 295 14.33 -0.12 -14.14
N GLY A 296 13.92 -1.24 -13.56
CA GLY A 296 13.39 -2.40 -14.29
C GLY A 296 12.07 -2.15 -15.04
N VAL A 297 11.26 -1.18 -14.61
CA VAL A 297 9.94 -0.86 -15.18
C VAL A 297 10.01 -0.51 -16.68
N MET A 298 11.12 0.07 -17.14
CA MET A 298 11.33 0.41 -18.57
C MET A 298 12.36 -0.53 -19.24
N GLY A 299 12.67 -1.67 -18.63
CA GLY A 299 13.67 -2.64 -19.10
C GLY A 299 15.12 -2.29 -18.73
N GLY A 300 15.32 -1.33 -17.81
CA GLY A 300 16.62 -0.98 -17.26
C GLY A 300 17.32 -2.17 -16.60
N ARG A 301 18.65 -2.09 -16.51
CA ARG A 301 19.49 -3.20 -16.04
C ARG A 301 20.36 -2.83 -14.83
N SER A 302 20.01 -1.76 -14.13
CA SER A 302 20.75 -1.42 -12.91
C SER A 302 20.41 -2.42 -11.81
N THR A 303 21.38 -2.67 -10.93
CA THR A 303 21.22 -3.59 -9.81
C THR A 303 21.49 -2.85 -8.50
N GLY A 304 20.92 -3.35 -7.42
CA GLY A 304 21.19 -2.89 -6.07
C GLY A 304 21.05 -4.05 -5.10
N ARG A 305 21.78 -3.98 -3.99
CA ARG A 305 21.71 -4.90 -2.88
C ARG A 305 21.92 -4.14 -1.58
N ILE A 306 21.12 -4.48 -0.57
CA ILE A 306 21.24 -3.98 0.79
C ILE A 306 21.72 -5.12 1.67
N ARG A 307 22.67 -4.85 2.55
CA ARG A 307 23.21 -5.79 3.54
C ARG A 307 23.52 -5.07 4.84
N SER A 308 23.46 -5.78 5.95
CA SER A 308 24.05 -5.31 7.20
C SER A 308 25.58 -5.42 7.12
N GLY A 309 26.24 -4.32 7.47
CA GLY A 309 27.67 -4.21 7.74
C GLY A 309 27.96 -4.22 9.25
N ASP A 310 29.16 -3.82 9.63
CA ASP A 310 29.55 -3.70 11.05
C ASP A 310 28.99 -2.39 11.62
N GLY A 311 27.79 -2.46 12.22
CA GLY A 311 27.06 -1.29 12.72
C GLY A 311 26.48 -0.38 11.64
N SER A 312 26.40 -0.85 10.39
CA SER A 312 26.02 -0.02 9.24
C SER A 312 25.06 -0.73 8.28
N LEU A 313 24.33 0.04 7.49
CA LEU A 313 23.66 -0.43 6.28
C LEU A 313 24.61 -0.24 5.10
N VAL A 314 24.82 -1.29 4.30
CA VAL A 314 25.59 -1.24 3.06
C VAL A 314 24.65 -1.39 1.88
N PHE A 315 24.60 -0.37 1.02
CA PHE A 315 23.90 -0.38 -0.26
C PHE A 315 24.92 -0.33 -1.41
N ASP A 316 25.00 -1.40 -2.19
CA ASP A 316 25.93 -1.50 -3.32
C ASP A 316 25.29 -2.18 -4.53
N GLY A 317 25.87 -1.95 -5.70
CA GLY A 317 25.35 -2.50 -6.94
C GLY A 317 26.06 -1.97 -8.17
N GLU A 318 25.41 -2.11 -9.31
CA GLU A 318 25.93 -1.65 -10.60
C GLU A 318 24.87 -0.83 -11.36
N THR A 319 25.23 0.41 -11.69
CA THR A 319 24.44 1.27 -12.59
C THR A 319 24.67 0.91 -14.05
N SER A 320 23.59 0.74 -14.82
CA SER A 320 23.65 0.44 -16.25
C SER A 320 22.80 1.41 -17.07
N LEU A 321 23.42 2.08 -18.06
CA LEU A 321 22.72 3.02 -18.95
C LEU A 321 21.97 2.33 -20.11
N ARG A 322 21.93 0.99 -20.14
CA ARG A 322 21.19 0.25 -21.16
C ARG A 322 19.68 0.40 -20.93
N ASN A 323 18.91 0.40 -22.03
CA ASN A 323 17.44 0.49 -22.00
C ASN A 323 16.93 1.71 -21.21
N ASN A 324 17.57 2.86 -21.39
CA ASN A 324 17.24 4.11 -20.66
C ASN A 324 17.38 4.00 -19.12
N GLY A 325 18.18 3.06 -18.63
CA GLY A 325 18.47 2.91 -17.20
C GLY A 325 19.43 3.95 -16.64
N GLY A 326 20.09 3.58 -15.54
CA GLY A 326 21.06 4.38 -14.80
C GLY A 326 20.54 4.82 -13.44
N PHE A 327 19.67 4.01 -12.83
CA PHE A 327 19.04 4.32 -11.57
C PHE A 327 18.96 3.09 -10.66
N SER A 328 19.43 3.25 -9.42
CA SER A 328 19.16 2.32 -8.31
C SER A 328 18.94 3.13 -7.04
N SER A 329 17.95 2.77 -6.24
CA SER A 329 17.72 3.40 -4.94
C SER A 329 17.38 2.39 -3.86
N MET A 330 17.50 2.83 -2.62
CA MET A 330 16.88 2.20 -1.46
C MET A 330 15.94 3.17 -0.76
N ARG A 331 14.94 2.65 -0.05
CA ARG A 331 13.96 3.46 0.67
C ARG A 331 13.35 2.76 1.87
N ALA A 332 13.04 3.51 2.92
CA ALA A 332 12.37 3.01 4.12
C ALA A 332 11.14 3.85 4.47
N ALA A 333 10.18 3.26 5.16
CA ALA A 333 9.08 4.00 5.77
C ALA A 333 9.57 4.69 7.05
N VAL A 334 9.13 5.93 7.26
CA VAL A 334 9.38 6.67 8.50
C VAL A 334 8.02 6.82 9.19
N PRO A 335 7.86 6.34 10.43
CA PRO A 335 6.60 6.47 11.15
C PRO A 335 6.14 7.93 11.25
N SER A 336 4.82 8.11 11.31
CA SER A 336 4.23 9.45 11.49
C SER A 336 4.75 10.08 12.77
N GLY A 337 5.16 11.34 12.69
CA GLY A 337 5.64 12.08 13.85
C GLY A 337 7.11 11.84 14.22
N SER A 338 7.83 10.92 13.55
CA SER A 338 9.25 10.67 13.84
C SER A 338 10.16 11.87 13.58
N CYS A 339 9.75 12.78 12.68
CA CYS A 339 10.50 14.00 12.35
C CYS A 339 9.93 15.26 13.03
N ASP A 340 8.92 15.16 13.89
CA ASP A 340 8.29 16.34 14.49
C ASP A 340 9.29 17.16 15.32
N GLY A 341 9.34 18.46 15.06
CA GLY A 341 10.24 19.41 15.73
C GLY A 341 11.67 19.46 15.17
N ALA A 342 12.01 18.62 14.19
CA ALA A 342 13.27 18.69 13.46
C ALA A 342 13.23 19.80 12.40
N ASP A 343 14.37 20.40 12.09
CA ASP A 343 14.55 21.32 10.95
C ASP A 343 15.48 20.72 9.87
N ALA A 344 16.21 19.66 10.20
CA ALA A 344 17.12 18.97 9.29
C ALA A 344 17.17 17.46 9.53
N LEU A 345 17.65 16.73 8.53
CA LEU A 345 18.06 15.33 8.63
C LEU A 345 19.59 15.28 8.70
N ARG A 346 20.15 14.58 9.68
CA ARG A 346 21.59 14.26 9.74
C ARG A 346 21.81 12.82 9.34
N ILE A 347 22.75 12.59 8.43
CA ILE A 347 23.07 11.26 7.93
C ILE A 347 24.57 11.07 8.02
N ARG A 348 24.99 10.05 8.75
CA ARG A 348 26.39 9.60 8.83
C ARG A 348 26.60 8.50 7.80
N PHE A 349 27.47 8.73 6.82
CA PHE A 349 27.66 7.81 5.70
C PHE A 349 29.12 7.73 5.23
N LYS A 350 29.43 6.70 4.46
CA LYS A 350 30.69 6.49 3.74
C LYS A 350 30.38 6.07 2.31
N GLY A 351 30.71 6.95 1.37
CA GLY A 351 30.42 6.74 -0.05
C GLY A 351 31.63 6.30 -0.87
N ASP A 352 31.42 6.26 -2.18
CA ASP A 352 32.29 5.71 -3.22
C ASP A 352 32.99 6.79 -4.08
N GLY A 353 32.77 8.06 -3.78
CA GLY A 353 33.25 9.18 -4.61
C GLY A 353 32.25 9.64 -5.68
N ARG A 354 31.06 9.05 -5.74
CA ARG A 354 29.96 9.48 -6.62
C ARG A 354 29.05 10.48 -5.92
N GLU A 355 28.25 11.17 -6.71
CA GLU A 355 27.17 12.03 -6.22
C GLU A 355 25.95 11.16 -5.90
N TRP A 356 25.37 11.37 -4.73
CA TRP A 356 24.19 10.67 -4.25
C TRP A 356 23.04 11.64 -4.03
N ILE A 357 21.83 11.12 -4.05
CA ILE A 357 20.63 11.89 -3.69
C ILE A 357 20.08 11.28 -2.41
N VAL A 358 19.68 12.13 -1.46
CA VAL A 358 18.80 11.73 -0.37
C VAL A 358 17.44 12.37 -0.57
N GLY A 359 16.40 11.59 -0.32
CA GLY A 359 15.02 11.97 -0.51
C GLY A 359 14.12 11.65 0.67
N THR A 360 13.01 12.36 0.75
CA THR A 360 11.90 12.08 1.66
C THR A 360 10.57 12.12 0.90
N ARG A 361 9.55 11.46 1.45
CA ARG A 361 8.20 11.42 0.85
C ARG A 361 7.14 11.89 1.85
N SER A 362 6.09 12.53 1.33
CA SER A 362 4.96 12.94 2.16
C SER A 362 3.96 11.80 2.32
N GLY A 363 3.27 11.74 3.46
CA GLY A 363 2.15 10.81 3.66
C GLY A 363 0.89 11.13 2.84
N ARG A 364 0.88 12.26 2.12
CA ARG A 364 -0.25 12.75 1.33
C ARG A 364 0.00 12.68 -0.18
N SER A 365 1.19 12.23 -0.60
CA SER A 365 1.55 12.19 -2.01
C SER A 365 0.97 10.95 -2.67
N PHE A 366 -0.08 11.17 -3.46
CA PHE A 366 -0.56 10.23 -4.48
C PHE A 366 0.36 10.37 -5.70
N GLY A 367 1.22 9.38 -5.97
CA GLY A 367 2.00 9.32 -7.21
C GLY A 367 3.45 9.84 -7.17
N GLY A 368 4.38 9.05 -6.62
CA GLY A 368 5.82 9.13 -6.97
C GLY A 368 6.53 10.47 -6.71
N GLU A 369 5.94 11.33 -5.89
CA GLU A 369 6.52 12.61 -5.49
C GLU A 369 7.49 12.42 -4.32
N SER A 370 8.68 12.98 -4.47
CA SER A 370 9.71 12.94 -3.44
C SER A 370 10.39 14.30 -3.35
N TYR A 371 10.92 14.63 -2.18
CA TYR A 371 11.66 15.86 -1.93
C TYR A 371 13.12 15.48 -1.78
N TRP A 372 13.99 15.97 -2.66
CA TRP A 372 15.35 15.49 -2.81
C TRP A 372 16.38 16.59 -2.56
N THR A 373 17.56 16.19 -2.12
CA THR A 373 18.78 16.98 -2.26
C THR A 373 19.93 16.10 -2.69
N ARG A 374 20.96 16.70 -3.29
CA ARG A 374 22.16 16.00 -3.72
C ARG A 374 23.29 16.23 -2.73
N PHE A 375 24.16 15.23 -2.58
CA PHE A 375 25.37 15.34 -1.79
C PHE A 375 26.51 14.56 -2.45
N ASP A 376 27.71 15.13 -2.38
CA ASP A 376 28.93 14.49 -2.86
C ASP A 376 29.51 13.57 -1.78
N THR A 377 30.14 12.49 -2.23
CA THR A 377 30.83 11.56 -1.33
C THR A 377 32.33 11.56 -1.60
N VAL A 378 33.12 11.21 -0.59
CA VAL A 378 34.56 10.96 -0.74
C VAL A 378 34.80 9.47 -0.57
N ASN A 379 35.42 8.84 -1.58
CA ASN A 379 35.59 7.40 -1.62
C ASN A 379 36.26 6.85 -0.34
N GLY A 380 35.52 5.99 0.38
CA GLY A 380 36.02 5.29 1.56
C GLY A 380 36.12 6.14 2.82
N ARG A 381 35.63 7.39 2.83
CA ARG A 381 35.66 8.28 4.00
C ARG A 381 34.28 8.39 4.64
N TRP A 382 34.21 8.20 5.95
CA TRP A 382 33.01 8.54 6.74
C TRP A 382 32.83 10.06 6.84
N MET A 383 31.62 10.51 6.58
CA MET A 383 31.19 11.90 6.47
C MET A 383 29.80 12.06 7.07
N ASP A 384 29.47 13.29 7.44
CA ASP A 384 28.11 13.69 7.82
C ASP A 384 27.56 14.63 6.75
N VAL A 385 26.29 14.46 6.41
CA VAL A 385 25.51 15.48 5.70
C VAL A 385 24.36 15.90 6.60
N VAL A 386 24.20 17.21 6.78
CA VAL A 386 23.03 17.81 7.39
C VAL A 386 22.20 18.42 6.28
N VAL A 387 20.98 17.92 6.12
CA VAL A 387 20.05 18.32 5.05
C VAL A 387 18.91 19.10 5.69
N PRO A 388 18.87 20.43 5.52
CA PRO A 388 17.71 21.21 5.92
C PRO A 388 16.46 20.72 5.18
N ILE A 389 15.40 20.39 5.93
CA ILE A 389 14.16 19.83 5.36
C ILE A 389 13.53 20.84 4.39
N ALA A 390 13.64 22.14 4.70
CA ALA A 390 13.12 23.23 3.88
C ALA A 390 13.84 23.40 2.53
N ASP A 391 15.09 22.92 2.43
CA ASP A 391 15.92 23.06 1.22
C ASP A 391 15.74 21.89 0.24
N MET A 392 14.97 20.86 0.62
CA MET A 392 14.71 19.71 -0.24
C MET A 392 13.79 20.09 -1.40
N GLU A 393 14.26 19.86 -2.62
CA GLU A 393 13.53 20.19 -3.84
C GLU A 393 12.44 19.16 -4.09
N ARG A 394 11.18 19.61 -4.21
CA ARG A 394 10.08 18.73 -4.61
C ARG A 394 10.29 18.26 -6.03
N THR A 395 10.20 16.96 -6.24
CA THR A 395 10.36 16.33 -7.55
C THR A 395 9.31 15.26 -7.78
N SER A 396 9.00 14.99 -9.05
CA SER A 396 8.24 13.82 -9.47
C SER A 396 8.89 13.25 -10.72
N PHE A 397 9.21 11.95 -10.71
CA PHE A 397 9.92 11.27 -11.82
C PHE A 397 11.20 12.01 -12.28
N GLY A 398 11.93 12.64 -11.34
CA GLY A 398 13.14 13.41 -11.62
C GLY A 398 12.93 14.80 -12.24
N GLN A 399 11.68 15.28 -12.34
CA GLN A 399 11.36 16.65 -12.71
C GLN A 399 11.10 17.52 -11.48
N ALA A 400 11.70 18.71 -11.44
CA ALA A 400 11.50 19.70 -10.40
C ALA A 400 10.05 20.23 -10.40
N LEU A 401 9.45 20.30 -9.22
CA LEU A 401 8.11 20.82 -8.96
C LEU A 401 8.19 21.95 -7.92
N ARG A 402 7.13 22.76 -7.86
CA ARG A 402 6.98 23.75 -6.79
C ARG A 402 6.40 23.10 -5.55
N GLY A 403 6.88 23.52 -4.38
CA GLY A 403 6.39 23.10 -3.06
C GLY A 403 7.54 22.71 -2.14
N THR A 404 7.27 22.73 -0.84
CA THR A 404 8.19 22.30 0.21
C THR A 404 7.51 21.23 1.06
N ILE A 405 8.30 20.43 1.76
CA ILE A 405 7.81 19.48 2.76
C ILE A 405 8.05 20.04 4.16
N THR A 406 7.13 19.77 5.08
CA THR A 406 7.32 20.05 6.50
C THR A 406 7.65 18.76 7.27
N PRO A 407 8.35 18.82 8.42
CA PRO A 407 8.80 17.63 9.14
C PRO A 407 7.66 16.67 9.51
N ASP A 408 6.50 17.20 9.91
CA ASP A 408 5.30 16.44 10.25
C ASP A 408 4.67 15.69 9.08
N GLN A 409 5.07 16.02 7.84
CA GLN A 409 4.60 15.36 6.62
C GLN A 409 5.49 14.19 6.20
N ILE A 410 6.71 14.08 6.71
CA ILE A 410 7.68 13.05 6.33
C ILE A 410 7.16 11.67 6.72
N ARG A 411 7.05 10.76 5.74
CA ARG A 411 6.66 9.35 5.92
C ARG A 411 7.66 8.36 5.33
N GLY A 412 8.82 8.84 4.89
CA GLY A 412 9.85 7.95 4.39
C GLY A 412 11.15 8.64 4.09
N ILE A 413 12.21 7.84 3.98
CA ILE A 413 13.53 8.26 3.53
C ILE A 413 13.98 7.40 2.35
N GLU A 414 14.77 7.99 1.47
CA GLU A 414 15.16 7.41 0.19
C GLU A 414 16.61 7.82 -0.14
N PHE A 415 17.38 6.93 -0.76
CA PHE A 415 18.73 7.21 -1.25
C PHE A 415 18.85 6.75 -2.69
N TYR A 416 19.19 7.66 -3.60
CA TYR A 416 19.29 7.38 -5.03
C TYR A 416 20.75 7.43 -5.49
N MET A 417 21.13 6.39 -6.23
CA MET A 417 22.22 6.45 -7.19
C MET A 417 21.64 6.81 -8.55
N TYR A 418 21.77 8.09 -8.93
CA TYR A 418 21.20 8.66 -10.16
C TYR A 418 22.10 9.76 -10.75
N ASP A 419 23.38 9.46 -10.92
CA ASP A 419 24.40 10.38 -11.47
C ASP A 419 24.60 10.22 -12.99
N LYS A 420 23.82 9.33 -13.63
CA LYS A 420 23.91 8.97 -15.07
C LYS A 420 25.27 8.45 -15.52
N LYS A 421 26.05 7.86 -14.61
CA LYS A 421 27.29 7.15 -14.93
C LYS A 421 27.04 5.65 -14.82
N ALA A 422 27.64 4.87 -15.72
CA ALA A 422 27.63 3.41 -15.61
C ALA A 422 28.76 2.94 -14.69
N GLY A 423 28.58 1.80 -14.04
CA GLY A 423 29.60 1.17 -13.20
C GLY A 423 29.14 0.90 -11.77
N PRO A 424 30.05 0.38 -10.92
CA PRO A 424 29.72 0.02 -9.56
C PRO A 424 29.43 1.24 -8.71
N PHE A 425 28.58 1.07 -7.70
CA PHE A 425 28.37 2.05 -6.65
C PHE A 425 28.37 1.40 -5.27
N ARG A 426 28.65 2.20 -4.25
CA ARG A 426 28.53 1.79 -2.84
C ARG A 426 28.29 3.00 -1.93
N LEU A 427 27.27 2.89 -1.10
CA LEU A 427 27.01 3.77 0.03
C LEU A 427 26.87 2.93 1.29
N GLU A 428 27.53 3.36 2.35
CA GLU A 428 27.43 2.76 3.68
C GLU A 428 26.87 3.81 4.63
N ILE A 429 25.85 3.49 5.42
CA ILE A 429 25.15 4.43 6.31
C ILE A 429 25.21 3.89 7.73
N ASP A 430 25.64 4.72 8.68
CA ASP A 430 25.77 4.40 10.11
C ASP A 430 24.52 4.83 10.88
N SER A 431 24.08 6.08 10.68
CA SER A 431 22.87 6.60 11.30
C SER A 431 22.10 7.56 10.39
N ILE A 432 20.80 7.64 10.64
CA ILE A 432 19.89 8.64 10.08
C ILE A 432 19.12 9.24 11.24
N GLU A 433 19.19 10.56 11.38
CA GLU A 433 18.62 11.31 12.51
C GLU A 433 17.77 12.47 12.01
N ALA A 434 16.65 12.73 12.69
CA ALA A 434 15.91 13.98 12.58
C ALA A 434 16.39 14.91 13.69
N ILE A 435 17.00 16.04 13.32
CA ILE A 435 17.70 16.93 14.25
C ILE A 435 17.09 18.32 14.28
N ASN A 436 17.34 19.05 15.36
CA ASN A 436 17.08 20.48 15.43
C ASN A 436 18.42 21.23 15.49
N THR A 437 18.80 21.88 14.40
CA THR A 437 20.12 22.50 14.26
C THR A 437 20.41 23.56 15.33
N ALA A 438 19.38 24.27 15.80
CA ALA A 438 19.53 25.28 16.86
C ALA A 438 19.93 24.71 18.23
N ASN A 439 19.67 23.42 18.50
CA ASN A 439 20.06 22.74 19.74
C ASN A 439 21.41 21.99 19.61
N SER A 440 21.96 21.88 18.40
CA SER A 440 23.14 21.05 18.12
C SER A 440 24.48 21.77 18.29
N ASP A 441 24.47 23.11 18.37
CA ASP A 441 25.67 23.93 18.58
C ASP A 441 26.23 23.88 20.03
N ASP A 442 25.48 23.32 20.98
CA ASP A 442 25.92 23.18 22.39
C ASP A 442 26.76 21.91 22.68
N ARG A 443 27.15 21.15 21.63
CA ARG A 443 27.95 19.91 21.75
C ARG A 443 29.33 19.94 21.07
N ALA A 444 29.87 21.14 20.80
CA ALA A 444 31.24 21.31 20.27
C ALA A 444 32.30 21.37 21.38
#